data_AF-A0A6P6BFZ9-F1
#
_entry.id   AF-A0A6P6BFZ9-F1
#
_cell.length_a   1.000
_cell.length_b   1.000
_cell.length_c   1.000
_cell.angle_alpha   90.00
_cell.angle_beta   90.00
_cell.angle_gamma   90.00
#
_symmetry.space_group_name_H-M   'P 1'
#
loop_
_entity.id
_entity.type
_entity.pdbx_description
1 polymer ?
#
loop_
_entity_poly.entity_id
_entity_poly.type
_entity_poly.pdbx_seq_one_letter_code
_entity_poly.pdbx_strand_id
1 'polypeptide(L)'
;MSRFFHRFLLPLFFCALGLGFGVDFGQAFKVPFRVKDVLPVLPRQISWPVLNNLHSAVDLLPAFVGSVSANNGSVEWKGACFDGNEARLKLTERDHNDSGVGGGVLYLTTSEAHSWTCMDLYVFATPYRITWDYYFSAREHTLKFDSWEETAELEYVKQHGISVFLMPSGMLGTLLSLVDVLPLFSNTIWVSKIRGRWGGFETLEKWVTGAFAGHTAVCLKDDIGNLWVAESGHENEKGEEIIVVIPWDEWWKLSLKDSSNPQIALLPLHPDIRANFNATAAWEYARSMSGKPYGYHNMIFSWIDTVADNYPPPLDAHLVISVMSMWTRVQPAYAANMWNEALNKRLGTENLDLYEILEETEKRGMAFDQLLTVPEQDEWVYSDGKSTTCVAFILEMYKEAGVFGPISNSIQVTEFTIRDAYMLKIFENNKTRLPSWCNNEDGRLPFCQILGEYWMDLPQYNTLEPYANMNENCPSLPPIYERPMSC
;
A
#
# COMPACT_ATOMS: atom_id res chain seq x y z
N MET A 1 25.98 37.38 -44.49
CA MET A 1 25.22 36.13 -44.75
C MET A 1 24.42 35.63 -43.54
N SER A 2 23.94 36.51 -42.63
CA SER A 2 23.25 36.11 -41.38
C SER A 2 21.88 36.79 -41.18
N ARG A 3 21.23 37.26 -42.26
CA ARG A 3 19.91 37.93 -42.15
C ARG A 3 18.85 37.47 -43.17
N PHE A 4 19.15 36.46 -43.99
CA PHE A 4 18.21 35.94 -45.00
C PHE A 4 17.53 34.62 -44.60
N PHE A 5 18.15 33.82 -43.71
CA PHE A 5 17.61 32.51 -43.32
C PHE A 5 16.49 32.56 -42.27
N HIS A 6 16.34 33.65 -41.52
CA HIS A 6 15.40 33.72 -40.40
C HIS A 6 13.99 34.23 -40.76
N ARG A 7 13.78 34.73 -41.99
CA ARG A 7 12.47 35.28 -42.42
C ARG A 7 11.57 34.28 -43.16
N PHE A 8 12.08 33.11 -43.54
CA PHE A 8 11.30 32.10 -44.28
C PHE A 8 11.00 30.82 -43.48
N LEU A 9 11.61 30.62 -42.30
CA LEU A 9 11.37 29.43 -41.46
C LEU A 9 10.22 29.61 -40.46
N LEU A 10 9.96 30.83 -39.96
CA LEU A 10 8.82 31.09 -39.07
C LEU A 10 7.44 30.95 -39.75
N PRO A 11 7.22 31.39 -41.01
CA PRO A 11 5.92 31.20 -41.65
C PRO A 11 5.71 29.76 -42.13
N LEU A 12 6.77 28.98 -42.39
CA LEU A 12 6.65 27.55 -42.69
C LEU A 12 6.20 26.74 -41.47
N PHE A 13 6.67 27.11 -40.27
CA PHE A 13 6.25 26.49 -39.02
C PHE A 13 4.77 26.79 -38.69
N PHE A 14 4.29 27.99 -38.99
CA PHE A 14 2.87 28.34 -38.83
C PHE A 14 1.95 27.81 -39.95
N CYS A 15 2.46 27.61 -41.17
CA CYS A 15 1.68 26.93 -42.22
C CYS A 15 1.41 25.45 -41.91
N ALA A 16 2.31 24.76 -41.18
CA ALA A 16 2.09 23.38 -40.74
C ALA A 16 1.06 23.26 -39.60
N LEU A 17 0.81 24.34 -38.85
CA LEU A 17 -0.20 24.42 -37.80
C LEU A 17 -1.57 24.95 -38.29
N GLY A 18 -1.66 25.43 -39.54
CA GLY A 18 -2.82 26.16 -40.07
C GLY A 18 -3.72 25.43 -41.08
N LEU A 19 -3.43 24.18 -41.45
CA LEU A 19 -4.25 23.40 -42.39
C LEU A 19 -5.15 22.37 -41.70
N GLY A 20 -5.76 22.79 -40.59
CA GLY A 20 -6.79 22.05 -39.88
C GLY A 20 -8.18 22.63 -40.12
N PHE A 21 -8.59 22.91 -41.36
CA PHE A 21 -9.99 23.20 -41.67
C PHE A 21 -10.40 22.65 -43.04
N GLY A 22 -11.06 21.49 -42.98
CA GLY A 22 -12.06 21.07 -43.96
C GLY A 22 -11.59 20.10 -45.03
N VAL A 23 -11.53 18.80 -44.72
CA VAL A 23 -12.05 17.73 -45.59
C VAL A 23 -12.41 16.50 -44.72
N ASP A 24 -13.64 16.03 -44.86
CA ASP A 24 -14.19 14.82 -44.25
C ASP A 24 -13.67 13.59 -45.04
N PHE A 25 -12.69 12.87 -44.49
CA PHE A 25 -12.28 11.54 -44.98
C PHE A 25 -11.84 10.69 -43.78
N GLY A 26 -12.57 9.60 -43.53
CA GLY A 26 -12.31 8.65 -42.47
C GLY A 26 -10.99 7.90 -42.67
N GLN A 27 -9.94 8.37 -42.01
CA GLN A 27 -8.78 7.62 -41.53
C GLN A 27 -8.03 8.54 -40.57
N ALA A 28 -8.01 8.20 -39.27
CA ALA A 28 -7.35 9.00 -38.25
C ALA A 28 -5.84 9.09 -38.53
N PHE A 29 -5.37 10.23 -39.05
CA PHE A 29 -3.95 10.52 -39.19
C PHE A 29 -3.31 10.54 -37.79
N LYS A 30 -2.43 9.56 -37.51
CA LYS A 30 -1.67 9.49 -36.26
C LYS A 30 -0.75 10.72 -36.15
N VAL A 31 -0.84 11.43 -35.04
CA VAL A 31 -0.01 12.61 -34.76
C VAL A 31 1.45 12.18 -34.51
N PRO A 32 2.45 12.94 -35.00
CA PRO A 32 3.86 12.54 -34.92
C PRO A 32 4.38 12.50 -33.47
N PHE A 33 3.80 13.28 -32.57
CA PHE A 33 4.05 13.23 -31.13
C PHE A 33 2.86 13.86 -30.40
N ARG A 34 2.49 13.31 -29.25
CA ARG A 34 1.67 13.98 -28.23
C ARG A 34 2.60 14.54 -27.17
N VAL A 35 2.18 15.61 -26.49
CA VAL A 35 2.96 16.23 -25.41
C VAL A 35 3.34 15.19 -24.34
N LYS A 36 2.47 14.21 -24.08
CA LYS A 36 2.69 13.11 -23.13
C LYS A 36 3.89 12.20 -23.49
N ASP A 37 4.19 12.04 -24.77
CA ASP A 37 5.13 11.04 -25.26
C ASP A 37 6.60 11.44 -25.10
N VAL A 38 6.85 12.75 -24.94
CA VAL A 38 8.21 13.30 -24.84
C VAL A 38 8.60 13.55 -23.37
N LEU A 39 7.62 13.54 -22.45
CA LEU A 39 7.83 13.83 -21.02
C LEU A 39 8.86 12.90 -20.33
N PRO A 40 8.90 11.58 -20.60
CA PRO A 40 9.87 10.68 -19.95
C PRO A 40 11.33 10.96 -20.36
N VAL A 41 11.55 11.59 -21.51
CA VAL A 41 12.89 11.84 -22.09
C VAL A 41 13.38 13.28 -21.83
N LEU A 42 12.50 14.16 -21.33
CA LEU A 42 12.82 15.55 -21.07
C LEU A 42 13.50 15.75 -19.71
N PRO A 43 14.41 16.76 -19.59
CA PRO A 43 14.99 17.14 -18.31
C PRO A 43 13.91 17.40 -17.25
N ARG A 44 14.14 16.92 -16.02
CA ARG A 44 13.21 17.01 -14.87
C ARG A 44 12.58 18.40 -14.69
N GLN A 45 13.32 19.47 -14.95
CA GLN A 45 12.84 20.86 -14.81
C GLN A 45 11.69 21.23 -15.78
N ILE A 46 11.58 20.52 -16.91
CA ILE A 46 10.59 20.76 -17.97
C ILE A 46 9.45 19.74 -17.89
N SER A 47 9.75 18.48 -17.58
CA SER A 47 8.74 17.41 -17.50
C SER A 47 7.89 17.49 -16.24
N TRP A 48 8.47 17.84 -15.08
CA TRP A 48 7.78 17.79 -13.77
C TRP A 48 6.54 18.70 -13.64
N PRO A 49 6.53 19.96 -14.12
CA PRO A 49 5.34 20.84 -14.04
C PRO A 49 4.18 20.40 -14.95
N VAL A 50 4.51 19.71 -16.05
CA VAL A 50 3.54 19.21 -17.04
C VAL A 50 3.02 17.83 -16.61
N LEU A 51 3.88 16.99 -16.02
CA LEU A 51 3.53 15.69 -15.42
C LEU A 51 2.52 15.83 -14.27
N ASN A 52 2.71 16.80 -13.37
CA ASN A 52 1.78 17.08 -12.26
C ASN A 52 0.36 17.50 -12.70
N ASN A 53 0.17 17.88 -13.97
CA ASN A 53 -1.13 18.25 -14.53
C ASN A 53 -1.73 17.15 -15.43
N LEU A 54 -0.96 16.14 -15.81
CA LEU A 54 -1.37 15.14 -16.84
C LEU A 54 -1.49 13.71 -16.32
N HIS A 55 -0.86 13.40 -15.17
CA HIS A 55 -0.88 12.09 -14.54
C HIS A 55 -1.25 12.19 -13.06
N SER A 56 -2.06 11.24 -12.59
CA SER A 56 -2.31 11.07 -11.16
C SER A 56 -1.11 10.39 -10.51
N ALA A 57 -0.89 10.57 -9.20
CA ALA A 57 0.13 9.82 -8.46
C ALA A 57 -0.03 8.29 -8.61
N VAL A 58 -1.27 7.88 -8.89
CA VAL A 58 -1.70 6.50 -9.17
C VAL A 58 -1.07 5.92 -10.45
N ASP A 59 -0.77 6.76 -11.46
CA ASP A 59 -0.17 6.33 -12.73
C ASP A 59 1.32 5.94 -12.59
N LEU A 60 1.89 6.10 -11.39
CA LEU A 60 3.26 5.71 -11.04
C LEU A 60 3.37 4.22 -10.69
N LEU A 61 2.25 3.55 -10.40
CA LEU A 61 2.22 2.17 -9.95
C LEU A 61 2.01 1.21 -11.13
N PRO A 62 2.59 -0.01 -11.08
CA PRO A 62 2.29 -1.06 -12.05
C PRO A 62 0.80 -1.44 -11.96
N ALA A 63 0.16 -1.63 -13.10
CA ALA A 63 -1.23 -2.10 -13.21
C ALA A 63 -1.25 -3.49 -13.83
N PHE A 64 -1.84 -4.49 -13.17
CA PHE A 64 -1.95 -5.83 -13.75
C PHE A 64 -2.81 -5.80 -15.02
N VAL A 65 -2.31 -6.40 -16.10
CA VAL A 65 -3.01 -6.48 -17.39
C VAL A 65 -3.34 -7.91 -17.81
N GLY A 66 -2.73 -8.91 -17.17
CA GLY A 66 -3.06 -10.31 -17.37
C GLY A 66 -1.93 -11.27 -17.02
N SER A 67 -2.25 -12.57 -17.00
CA SER A 67 -1.26 -13.64 -16.81
C SER A 67 -1.09 -14.48 -18.07
N VAL A 68 0.12 -14.49 -18.62
CA VAL A 68 0.45 -15.18 -19.88
C VAL A 68 0.97 -16.57 -19.58
N SER A 69 0.16 -17.60 -19.83
CA SER A 69 0.53 -19.00 -19.65
C SER A 69 0.77 -19.71 -20.99
N ALA A 70 1.50 -20.83 -20.95
CA ALA A 70 1.73 -21.64 -22.14
C ALA A 70 0.48 -22.42 -22.58
N ASN A 71 -0.50 -22.59 -21.69
CA ASN A 71 -1.67 -23.45 -21.89
C ASN A 71 -2.92 -22.68 -22.32
N ASN A 72 -3.04 -21.39 -21.96
CA ASN A 72 -4.26 -20.59 -22.17
C ASN A 72 -4.26 -19.77 -23.47
N GLY A 73 -3.34 -20.04 -24.40
CA GLY A 73 -3.26 -19.33 -25.68
C GLY A 73 -2.65 -17.93 -25.54
N SER A 74 -3.31 -16.92 -26.08
CA SER A 74 -2.88 -15.52 -26.01
C SER A 74 -3.77 -14.67 -25.09
N VAL A 75 -3.16 -13.66 -24.48
CA VAL A 75 -3.81 -12.70 -23.59
C VAL A 75 -3.77 -11.33 -24.26
N GLU A 76 -4.92 -10.65 -24.28
CA GLU A 76 -5.05 -9.34 -24.90
C GLU A 76 -5.32 -8.24 -23.87
N TRP A 77 -4.77 -7.05 -24.08
CA TRP A 77 -5.03 -5.89 -23.23
C TRP A 77 -4.78 -4.56 -23.97
N LYS A 78 -5.20 -3.47 -23.34
CA LYS A 78 -4.95 -2.09 -23.79
C LYS A 78 -3.81 -1.48 -23.02
N GLY A 79 -2.82 -0.96 -23.73
CA GLY A 79 -1.66 -0.26 -23.20
C GLY A 79 -1.88 1.24 -23.04
N ALA A 80 -0.88 1.95 -22.54
CA ALA A 80 -0.91 3.42 -22.48
C ALA A 80 -0.56 4.04 -23.85
N CYS A 81 0.27 3.36 -24.64
CA CYS A 81 0.68 3.73 -25.99
C CYS A 81 -0.03 2.92 -27.08
N PHE A 82 -0.26 1.63 -26.85
CA PHE A 82 -0.79 0.68 -27.84
C PHE A 82 -2.17 0.16 -27.42
N ASP A 83 -3.22 0.47 -28.19
CA ASP A 83 -4.60 0.04 -27.87
C ASP A 83 -4.84 -1.47 -28.07
N GLY A 84 -4.03 -2.12 -28.92
CA GLY A 84 -4.16 -3.55 -29.20
C GLY A 84 -2.88 -4.29 -28.88
N ASN A 85 -2.79 -4.91 -27.71
CA ASN A 85 -1.67 -5.77 -27.32
C ASN A 85 -2.12 -7.20 -27.17
N GLU A 86 -1.28 -8.13 -27.59
CA GLU A 86 -1.50 -9.57 -27.48
C GLU A 86 -0.19 -10.26 -27.08
N ALA A 87 -0.22 -11.08 -26.03
CA ALA A 87 0.95 -11.86 -25.62
C ALA A 87 0.68 -13.36 -25.53
N ARG A 88 1.69 -14.15 -25.87
CA ARG A 88 1.68 -15.62 -25.75
C ARG A 88 3.03 -16.12 -25.25
N LEU A 89 3.01 -17.18 -24.45
CA LEU A 89 4.23 -17.79 -23.90
C LEU A 89 4.49 -19.14 -24.57
N LYS A 90 5.75 -19.38 -24.96
CA LYS A 90 6.23 -20.69 -25.39
C LYS A 90 7.38 -21.14 -24.49
N LEU A 91 7.20 -22.24 -23.78
CA LEU A 91 8.27 -22.86 -23.01
C LEU A 91 9.29 -23.51 -23.95
N THR A 92 10.57 -23.36 -23.63
CA THR A 92 11.68 -24.03 -24.33
C THR A 92 12.19 -25.18 -23.47
N GLU A 93 12.31 -26.35 -24.09
CA GLU A 93 12.83 -27.55 -23.44
C GLU A 93 14.31 -27.40 -23.09
N ARG A 94 14.75 -28.23 -22.15
CA ARG A 94 16.13 -28.29 -21.68
C ARG A 94 17.06 -28.73 -22.82
N ASP A 95 18.09 -27.94 -23.10
CA ASP A 95 19.17 -28.36 -23.99
C ASP A 95 20.03 -29.42 -23.28
N HIS A 96 20.35 -30.52 -23.97
CA HIS A 96 21.10 -31.67 -23.43
C HIS A 96 22.50 -31.32 -22.88
N ASN A 97 23.03 -30.13 -23.22
CA ASN A 97 24.35 -29.64 -22.82
C ASN A 97 24.30 -28.55 -21.73
N ASP A 98 23.12 -28.14 -21.27
CA ASP A 98 22.95 -27.09 -20.27
C ASP A 98 22.45 -27.64 -18.94
N SER A 99 23.00 -27.13 -17.84
CA SER A 99 22.64 -27.50 -16.47
C SER A 99 21.33 -26.84 -16.00
N GLY A 100 20.76 -25.93 -16.79
CA GLY A 100 19.52 -25.20 -16.48
C GLY A 100 18.24 -26.03 -16.56
N VAL A 101 17.13 -25.43 -16.11
CA VAL A 101 15.82 -26.08 -15.92
C VAL A 101 14.90 -25.93 -17.16
N GLY A 102 15.46 -25.51 -18.30
CA GLY A 102 14.70 -25.05 -19.47
C GLY A 102 14.30 -23.58 -19.34
N GLY A 103 13.72 -23.00 -20.39
CA GLY A 103 13.46 -21.57 -20.49
C GLY A 103 12.09 -21.24 -21.08
N GLY A 104 11.94 -20.03 -21.60
CA GLY A 104 10.72 -19.61 -22.28
C GLY A 104 10.92 -18.41 -23.19
N VAL A 105 10.04 -18.27 -24.17
CA VAL A 105 9.97 -17.09 -25.04
C VAL A 105 8.55 -16.54 -24.96
N LEU A 106 8.44 -15.33 -24.45
CA LEU A 106 7.21 -14.54 -24.45
C LEU A 106 7.19 -13.69 -25.72
N TYR A 107 6.17 -13.89 -26.54
CA TYR A 107 5.91 -13.10 -27.73
C TYR A 107 4.88 -12.04 -27.36
N LEU A 108 5.22 -10.77 -27.56
CA LEU A 108 4.32 -9.64 -27.33
C LEU A 108 4.12 -8.88 -28.64
N THR A 109 2.91 -8.91 -29.16
CA THR A 109 2.50 -8.12 -30.32
C THR A 109 1.85 -6.83 -29.82
N THR A 110 2.38 -5.70 -30.25
CA THR A 110 1.85 -4.37 -29.95
C THR A 110 1.29 -3.75 -31.23
N SER A 111 0.10 -3.15 -31.17
CA SER A 111 -0.59 -2.58 -32.32
C SER A 111 -1.37 -1.32 -31.97
N GLU A 112 -1.91 -0.64 -32.98
CA GLU A 112 -2.77 0.54 -32.78
C GLU A 112 -2.12 1.69 -31.97
N ALA A 113 -0.81 1.93 -32.16
CA ALA A 113 -0.08 3.00 -31.47
C ALA A 113 -0.77 4.38 -31.56
N HIS A 114 -0.94 5.08 -30.44
CA HIS A 114 -1.56 6.40 -30.39
C HIS A 114 -0.72 7.51 -31.03
N SER A 115 0.61 7.35 -31.03
CA SER A 115 1.57 8.25 -31.66
C SER A 115 2.84 7.50 -32.06
N TRP A 116 3.79 8.19 -32.70
CA TRP A 116 5.05 7.58 -33.12
C TRP A 116 6.13 7.55 -32.03
N THR A 117 5.91 8.29 -30.94
CA THR A 117 6.91 8.46 -29.87
C THR A 117 6.43 7.95 -28.52
N CYS A 118 5.17 7.52 -28.40
CA CYS A 118 4.71 6.93 -27.16
C CYS A 118 5.44 5.59 -26.89
N MET A 119 5.47 5.20 -25.63
CA MET A 119 6.08 3.94 -25.20
C MET A 119 5.22 3.31 -24.12
N ASP A 120 5.21 1.98 -24.09
CA ASP A 120 4.75 1.23 -22.92
C ASP A 120 5.96 0.61 -22.22
N LEU A 121 5.96 0.66 -20.89
CA LEU A 121 6.86 -0.11 -20.04
C LEU A 121 6.03 -1.22 -19.41
N TYR A 122 6.44 -2.48 -19.65
CA TYR A 122 5.83 -3.64 -19.01
C TYR A 122 6.79 -4.27 -18.03
N VAL A 123 6.25 -4.68 -16.89
CA VAL A 123 6.93 -5.49 -15.86
C VAL A 123 6.35 -6.90 -15.95
N PHE A 124 7.23 -7.89 -16.04
CA PHE A 124 6.89 -9.31 -16.09
C PHE A 124 7.36 -9.95 -14.79
N ALA A 125 6.44 -10.54 -14.04
CA ALA A 125 6.71 -11.09 -12.72
C ALA A 125 6.24 -12.54 -12.60
N THR A 126 7.07 -13.33 -11.92
CA THR A 126 6.71 -14.58 -11.26
C THR A 126 7.03 -14.41 -9.77
N PRO A 127 6.57 -15.30 -8.88
CA PRO A 127 7.09 -15.37 -7.53
C PRO A 127 8.60 -15.58 -7.47
N TYR A 128 9.23 -15.93 -8.60
CA TYR A 128 10.66 -16.25 -8.69
C TYR A 128 11.50 -15.12 -9.28
N ARG A 129 10.96 -14.29 -10.19
CA ARG A 129 11.73 -13.23 -10.83
C ARG A 129 10.86 -12.05 -11.23
N ILE A 130 11.50 -10.88 -11.32
CA ILE A 130 10.92 -9.71 -11.97
C ILE A 130 11.87 -9.24 -13.07
N THR A 131 11.31 -8.99 -14.25
CA THR A 131 12.00 -8.36 -15.38
C THR A 131 11.09 -7.31 -16.00
N TRP A 132 11.63 -6.43 -16.83
CA TRP A 132 10.86 -5.38 -17.49
C TRP A 132 11.46 -5.06 -18.84
N ASP A 133 10.62 -4.57 -19.75
CA ASP A 133 11.08 -4.12 -21.07
C ASP A 133 10.22 -2.96 -21.59
N TYR A 134 10.81 -2.20 -22.51
CA TYR A 134 10.18 -1.05 -23.15
C TYR A 134 9.78 -1.35 -24.59
N TYR A 135 8.59 -0.90 -24.95
CA TYR A 135 8.02 -1.12 -26.26
C TYR A 135 7.70 0.24 -26.90
N PHE A 136 8.35 0.52 -28.03
CA PHE A 136 8.31 1.82 -28.73
C PHE A 136 7.68 1.75 -30.12
N SER A 137 7.37 0.55 -30.62
CA SER A 137 6.89 0.36 -31.99
C SER A 137 5.86 -0.75 -32.04
N ALA A 138 4.79 -0.52 -32.81
CA ALA A 138 3.76 -1.51 -33.10
C ALA A 138 4.33 -2.62 -34.00
N ARG A 139 4.75 -3.73 -33.38
CA ARG A 139 5.27 -4.94 -34.03
C ARG A 139 5.19 -6.13 -33.05
N GLU A 140 5.57 -7.31 -33.54
CA GLU A 140 5.88 -8.46 -32.69
C GLU A 140 7.26 -8.29 -32.05
N HIS A 141 7.32 -8.51 -30.74
CA HIS A 141 8.53 -8.46 -29.92
C HIS A 141 8.70 -9.78 -29.19
N THR A 142 9.92 -10.07 -28.76
CA THR A 142 10.24 -11.32 -28.04
C THR A 142 11.05 -11.02 -26.79
N LEU A 143 10.55 -11.46 -25.65
CA LEU A 143 11.27 -11.50 -24.39
C LEU A 143 11.70 -12.94 -24.11
N LYS A 144 13.00 -13.16 -23.93
CA LYS A 144 13.57 -14.50 -23.69
C LYS A 144 13.91 -14.69 -22.22
N PHE A 145 13.52 -15.84 -21.71
CA PHE A 145 13.93 -16.38 -20.41
C PHE A 145 14.88 -17.54 -20.71
N ASP A 146 16.19 -17.30 -20.59
CA ASP A 146 17.22 -18.28 -20.99
C ASP A 146 17.16 -19.54 -20.13
N SER A 147 17.01 -19.39 -18.81
CA SER A 147 16.71 -20.48 -17.88
C SER A 147 15.78 -19.99 -16.77
N TRP A 148 14.85 -20.86 -16.36
CA TRP A 148 14.15 -20.74 -15.08
C TRP A 148 15.16 -20.87 -13.92
N GLU A 149 14.90 -20.21 -12.79
CA GLU A 149 15.80 -20.19 -11.63
C GLU A 149 15.83 -21.58 -11.01
N GLU A 150 14.65 -22.18 -10.87
CA GLU A 150 14.43 -23.48 -10.24
C GLU A 150 13.28 -24.24 -10.92
N THR A 151 13.17 -25.53 -10.64
CA THR A 151 12.07 -26.37 -11.15
C THR A 151 10.71 -25.88 -10.69
N ALA A 152 10.63 -25.34 -9.47
CA ALA A 152 9.39 -24.80 -8.93
C ALA A 152 8.88 -23.57 -9.72
N GLU A 153 9.78 -22.73 -10.24
CA GLU A 153 9.39 -21.62 -11.14
C GLU A 153 8.76 -22.14 -12.43
N LEU A 154 9.36 -23.16 -13.05
CA LEU A 154 8.83 -23.74 -14.27
C LEU A 154 7.43 -24.34 -14.05
N GLU A 155 7.22 -25.01 -12.92
CA GLU A 155 5.91 -25.58 -12.54
C GLU A 155 4.89 -24.47 -12.30
N TYR A 156 5.26 -23.42 -11.57
CA TYR A 156 4.43 -22.24 -11.37
C TYR A 156 4.02 -21.61 -12.70
N VAL A 157 4.96 -21.35 -13.61
CA VAL A 157 4.68 -20.72 -14.91
C VAL A 157 3.78 -21.59 -15.80
N LYS A 158 3.87 -22.93 -15.70
CA LYS A 158 2.96 -23.83 -16.42
C LYS A 158 1.53 -23.75 -15.92
N GLN A 159 1.33 -23.61 -14.61
CA GLN A 159 0.02 -23.59 -13.99
C GLN A 159 -0.60 -22.20 -14.02
N HIS A 160 0.16 -21.18 -13.63
CA HIS A 160 -0.32 -19.83 -13.35
C HIS A 160 0.06 -18.81 -14.43
N GLY A 161 1.11 -19.07 -15.20
CA GLY A 161 1.64 -18.13 -16.19
C GLY A 161 2.58 -17.07 -15.61
N ILE A 162 2.92 -16.08 -16.44
CA ILE A 162 3.73 -14.92 -16.06
C ILE A 162 2.79 -13.72 -15.92
N SER A 163 2.80 -13.07 -14.76
CA SER A 163 2.01 -11.87 -14.52
C SER A 163 2.61 -10.69 -15.26
N VAL A 164 1.79 -9.97 -16.02
CA VAL A 164 2.19 -8.79 -16.80
C VAL A 164 1.57 -7.55 -16.18
N PHE A 165 2.39 -6.55 -15.91
CA PHE A 165 1.96 -5.25 -15.38
C PHE A 165 2.36 -4.13 -16.35
N LEU A 166 1.41 -3.26 -16.67
CA LEU A 166 1.65 -2.02 -17.41
C LEU A 166 2.06 -0.92 -16.44
N MET A 167 3.08 -0.15 -16.79
CA MET A 167 3.46 1.10 -16.10
C MET A 167 2.94 2.30 -16.90
N PRO A 168 1.78 2.90 -16.55
CA PRO A 168 1.13 3.91 -17.39
C PRO A 168 1.96 5.18 -17.60
N SER A 169 2.80 5.53 -16.62
CA SER A 169 3.70 6.68 -16.69
C SER A 169 5.05 6.40 -17.38
N GLY A 170 5.39 5.14 -17.68
CA GLY A 170 6.65 4.77 -18.34
C GLY A 170 7.93 5.07 -17.53
N MET A 171 7.81 5.44 -16.25
CA MET A 171 8.93 5.94 -15.42
C MET A 171 9.64 4.81 -14.65
N LEU A 172 10.48 4.05 -15.34
CA LEU A 172 11.34 3.03 -14.70
C LEU A 172 12.23 3.62 -13.60
N GLY A 173 12.67 4.87 -13.73
CA GLY A 173 13.45 5.54 -12.68
C GLY A 173 12.70 5.67 -11.36
N THR A 174 11.37 5.79 -11.39
CA THR A 174 10.52 5.80 -10.19
C THR A 174 10.31 4.39 -9.64
N LEU A 175 10.15 3.38 -10.51
CA LEU A 175 10.08 1.98 -10.10
C LEU A 175 11.40 1.48 -9.47
N LEU A 176 12.53 1.79 -10.10
CA LEU A 176 13.86 1.54 -9.57
C LEU A 176 14.10 2.35 -8.31
N SER A 177 13.63 3.61 -8.22
CA SER A 177 13.69 4.36 -6.96
C SER A 177 12.83 3.73 -5.87
N LEU A 178 11.68 3.12 -6.18
CA LEU A 178 10.96 2.32 -5.19
C LEU A 178 11.84 1.16 -4.74
N VAL A 179 12.39 0.36 -5.67
CA VAL A 179 13.30 -0.76 -5.37
C VAL A 179 14.59 -0.37 -4.63
N ASP A 180 15.14 0.81 -4.91
CA ASP A 180 16.35 1.36 -4.29
C ASP A 180 16.05 2.03 -2.94
N VAL A 181 14.81 2.51 -2.74
CA VAL A 181 14.32 3.05 -1.46
C VAL A 181 13.79 1.92 -0.56
N LEU A 182 13.44 0.76 -1.12
CA LEU A 182 12.96 -0.42 -0.38
C LEU A 182 13.96 -0.85 0.73
N PRO A 183 15.28 -0.96 0.48
CA PRO A 183 16.28 -1.17 1.54
C PRO A 183 16.47 0.03 2.48
N LEU A 184 16.19 1.26 2.03
CA LEU A 184 16.31 2.48 2.86
C LEU A 184 15.22 2.59 3.93
N PHE A 185 14.10 1.87 3.80
CA PHE A 185 13.16 1.65 4.91
C PHE A 185 13.71 0.73 5.99
N SER A 186 14.77 -0.03 5.70
CA SER A 186 15.37 -0.97 6.64
C SER A 186 16.70 -0.52 7.27
N ASN A 187 17.38 0.53 6.79
CA ASN A 187 18.51 1.20 7.49
C ASN A 187 19.02 2.47 6.74
N THR A 188 18.91 3.63 7.41
CA THR A 188 19.64 4.93 7.25
C THR A 188 19.68 5.74 5.93
N ILE A 189 19.10 6.96 6.03
CA ILE A 189 19.50 8.30 5.54
C ILE A 189 19.86 8.52 4.04
N TRP A 190 18.87 8.85 3.18
CA TRP A 190 18.58 10.19 2.60
C TRP A 190 17.56 10.10 1.44
N VAL A 191 16.44 10.83 1.62
CA VAL A 191 15.38 11.24 0.66
C VAL A 191 14.34 10.19 0.20
N SER A 192 13.39 9.88 1.10
CA SER A 192 11.96 10.13 0.85
C SER A 192 11.35 10.71 2.12
N LYS A 193 11.11 12.03 2.13
CA LYS A 193 10.52 12.76 3.25
C LYS A 193 9.29 13.52 2.74
N ILE A 194 8.10 13.01 3.05
CA ILE A 194 6.86 13.79 3.00
C ILE A 194 6.14 13.60 4.34
N ARG A 195 6.84 14.05 5.38
CA ARG A 195 6.41 14.30 6.77
C ARG A 195 5.38 13.32 7.39
N GLY A 196 5.94 12.19 7.81
CA GLY A 196 5.39 11.19 8.73
C GLY A 196 6.58 10.40 9.30
N ARG A 197 6.41 9.72 10.44
CA ARG A 197 7.45 8.91 11.08
C ARG A 197 7.92 7.76 10.18
N TRP A 198 6.99 7.19 9.40
CA TRP A 198 7.21 6.14 8.41
C TRP A 198 7.24 6.63 6.94
N GLY A 199 7.20 7.95 6.74
CA GLY A 199 7.25 8.57 5.42
C GLY A 199 6.20 8.04 4.43
N GLY A 200 6.66 7.35 3.38
CA GLY A 200 5.80 6.82 2.31
C GLY A 200 4.87 5.70 2.76
N PHE A 201 5.25 4.92 3.77
CA PHE A 201 4.41 3.82 4.27
C PHE A 201 3.14 4.35 4.97
N GLU A 202 3.26 5.39 5.82
CA GLU A 202 2.10 6.08 6.39
C GLU A 202 1.17 6.66 5.31
N THR A 203 1.73 7.11 4.19
CA THR A 203 0.92 7.62 3.07
C THR A 203 0.19 6.48 2.36
N LEU A 204 0.86 5.33 2.19
CA LEU A 204 0.24 4.11 1.67
C LEU A 204 -0.87 3.63 2.60
N GLU A 205 -0.62 3.52 3.91
CA GLU A 205 -1.61 3.12 4.91
C GLU A 205 -2.85 4.00 4.85
N LYS A 206 -2.69 5.33 4.83
CA LYS A 206 -3.81 6.27 4.67
C LYS A 206 -4.56 6.09 3.35
N TRP A 207 -3.86 5.75 2.28
CA TRP A 207 -4.47 5.53 0.97
C TRP A 207 -5.20 4.19 0.88
N VAL A 208 -4.67 3.12 1.48
CA VAL A 208 -5.31 1.79 1.44
C VAL A 208 -6.43 1.68 2.45
N THR A 209 -6.40 2.40 3.57
CA THR A 209 -7.43 2.33 4.64
C THR A 209 -8.44 3.48 4.59
N GLY A 210 -8.13 4.56 3.87
CA GLY A 210 -8.88 5.81 3.94
C GLY A 210 -8.71 6.57 5.25
N ALA A 211 -7.74 6.20 6.11
CA ALA A 211 -7.46 6.90 7.34
C ALA A 211 -6.85 8.30 7.09
N PHE A 212 -7.22 9.27 7.93
CA PHE A 212 -6.67 10.63 7.88
C PHE A 212 -5.60 10.84 8.96
N ALA A 213 -5.67 10.07 10.04
CA ALA A 213 -4.62 9.93 11.04
C ALA A 213 -3.66 8.80 10.65
N GLY A 214 -2.40 8.88 11.08
CA GLY A 214 -1.35 7.89 10.76
C GLY A 214 -0.70 7.25 11.99
N HIS A 215 -1.13 7.60 13.20
CA HIS A 215 -0.65 6.98 14.44
C HIS A 215 -1.66 7.18 15.55
N THR A 216 -1.68 6.28 16.52
CA THR A 216 -2.52 6.39 17.72
C THR A 216 -1.73 6.13 18.99
N ALA A 217 -2.08 6.88 20.04
CA ALA A 217 -1.54 6.69 21.39
C ALA A 217 -2.67 6.86 22.41
N VAL A 218 -2.48 6.32 23.62
CA VAL A 218 -3.46 6.44 24.70
C VAL A 218 -2.88 7.10 25.94
N CYS A 219 -3.65 8.00 26.53
CA CYS A 219 -3.30 8.67 27.78
C CYS A 219 -3.86 7.90 28.98
N LEU A 220 -3.02 7.55 29.94
CA LEU A 220 -3.39 6.86 31.18
C LEU A 220 -3.00 7.70 32.40
N LYS A 221 -3.86 7.69 33.43
CA LYS A 221 -3.52 8.28 34.74
C LYS A 221 -3.20 7.18 35.73
N ASP A 222 -2.10 7.33 36.47
CA ASP A 222 -1.78 6.42 37.57
C ASP A 222 -2.62 6.76 38.83
N ASP A 223 -2.46 5.93 39.88
CA ASP A 223 -3.21 6.04 41.13
C ASP A 223 -2.98 7.36 41.90
N ILE A 224 -1.88 8.06 41.61
CA ILE A 224 -1.49 9.32 42.24
C ILE A 224 -1.88 10.51 41.33
N GLY A 225 -2.35 10.23 40.11
CA GLY A 225 -2.87 11.20 39.15
C GLY A 225 -1.85 11.70 38.12
N ASN A 226 -0.65 11.13 38.04
CA ASN A 226 0.31 11.50 36.99
C ASN A 226 -0.18 10.98 35.63
N LEU A 227 0.12 11.73 34.58
CA LEU A 227 -0.29 11.41 33.22
C LEU A 227 0.84 10.71 32.47
N TRP A 228 0.49 9.60 31.84
CA TRP A 228 1.37 8.74 31.05
C TRP A 228 0.78 8.58 29.65
N VAL A 229 1.65 8.35 28.67
CA VAL A 229 1.26 8.01 27.29
C VAL A 229 1.80 6.63 26.98
N ALA A 230 0.91 5.75 26.55
CA ALA A 230 1.25 4.44 26.04
C ALA A 230 1.00 4.39 24.53
N GLU A 231 1.98 3.90 23.77
CA GLU A 231 1.88 3.78 22.32
C GLU A 231 2.68 2.57 21.82
N SER A 232 2.21 1.94 20.75
CA SER A 232 2.97 0.95 20.00
C SER A 232 3.63 1.62 18.80
N GLY A 233 4.90 1.30 18.56
CA GLY A 233 5.66 1.83 17.44
C GLY A 233 6.57 2.98 17.87
N HIS A 234 7.13 2.95 19.07
CA HIS A 234 8.13 3.90 19.57
C HIS A 234 9.56 3.38 19.30
N GLU A 235 10.43 4.23 18.79
CA GLU A 235 11.76 3.85 18.29
C GLU A 235 12.72 3.95 19.46
N ASN A 236 13.33 2.83 19.81
CA ASN A 236 14.32 2.79 20.86
C ASN A 236 15.69 3.28 20.34
N GLU A 237 16.68 3.36 21.23
CA GLU A 237 18.04 3.82 20.88
C GLU A 237 18.74 2.96 19.80
N LYS A 238 18.23 1.76 19.51
CA LYS A 238 18.75 0.85 18.49
C LYS A 238 18.05 1.00 17.13
N GLY A 239 17.04 1.86 17.02
CA GLY A 239 16.21 1.98 15.83
C GLY A 239 15.11 0.94 15.72
N GLU A 240 14.85 0.16 16.78
CA GLU A 240 13.79 -0.85 16.78
C GLU A 240 12.49 -0.22 17.28
N GLU A 241 11.38 -0.61 16.66
CA GLU A 241 10.06 -0.17 17.06
C GLU A 241 9.44 -1.08 18.13
N ILE A 242 9.08 -0.47 19.25
CA ILE A 242 8.60 -1.15 20.44
C ILE A 242 7.36 -0.46 21.03
N ILE A 243 6.68 -1.15 21.93
CA ILE A 243 5.62 -0.59 22.75
C ILE A 243 6.24 0.09 23.97
N VAL A 244 5.81 1.32 24.26
CA VAL A 244 6.31 2.07 25.43
C VAL A 244 5.18 2.63 26.26
N VAL A 245 5.48 2.87 27.53
CA VAL A 245 4.67 3.67 28.45
C VAL A 245 5.58 4.72 29.08
N ILE A 246 5.45 5.97 28.65
CA ILE A 246 6.34 7.08 29.06
C ILE A 246 5.56 8.23 29.70
N PRO A 247 6.18 9.04 30.57
CA PRO A 247 5.52 10.20 31.16
C PRO A 247 5.05 11.20 30.09
N TRP A 248 3.90 11.84 30.33
CA TRP A 248 3.35 12.86 29.42
C TRP A 248 4.37 13.96 29.07
N ASP A 249 5.11 14.47 30.06
CA ASP A 249 6.07 15.56 29.84
C ASP A 249 7.22 15.15 28.91
N GLU A 250 7.57 13.87 28.89
CA GLU A 250 8.57 13.31 27.98
C GLU A 250 7.99 13.19 26.57
N TRP A 251 6.84 12.50 26.43
CA TRP A 251 6.15 12.34 25.16
C TRP A 251 5.81 13.68 24.49
N TRP A 252 5.38 14.67 25.28
CA TRP A 252 5.06 16.01 24.80
C TRP A 252 6.30 16.75 24.28
N LYS A 253 7.45 16.64 24.97
CA LYS A 253 8.71 17.22 24.50
C LYS A 253 9.19 16.58 23.20
N LEU A 254 8.97 15.27 23.03
CA LEU A 254 9.28 14.57 21.79
C LEU A 254 8.37 15.06 20.66
N SER A 255 7.06 15.11 20.89
CA SER A 255 6.05 15.59 19.93
C SER A 255 6.33 17.02 19.44
N LEU A 256 6.73 17.93 20.34
CA LEU A 256 7.08 19.31 19.99
C LEU A 256 8.39 19.44 19.18
N LYS A 257 9.30 18.46 19.29
CA LYS A 257 10.57 18.43 18.56
C LYS A 257 10.48 17.65 17.26
N ASP A 258 9.36 16.98 17.01
CA ASP A 258 9.19 16.17 15.83
C ASP A 258 9.21 17.04 14.56
N SER A 259 10.22 16.79 13.72
CA SER A 259 10.40 17.50 12.46
C SER A 259 9.34 17.15 11.40
N SER A 260 8.51 16.14 11.66
CA SER A 260 7.34 15.74 10.87
C SER A 260 6.21 16.78 10.93
N ASN A 261 6.21 17.69 11.91
CA ASN A 261 5.13 18.65 12.15
C ASN A 261 3.78 17.92 12.39
N PRO A 262 3.64 17.16 13.49
CA PRO A 262 2.45 16.36 13.73
C PRO A 262 1.23 17.22 14.09
N GLN A 263 0.06 16.78 13.67
CA GLN A 263 -1.24 17.25 14.13
C GLN A 263 -1.80 16.21 15.10
N ILE A 264 -2.20 16.65 16.30
CA ILE A 264 -2.57 15.73 17.38
C ILE A 264 -3.97 16.06 17.87
N ALA A 265 -4.88 15.11 17.74
CA ALA A 265 -6.21 15.14 18.30
C ALA A 265 -6.30 14.28 19.56
N LEU A 266 -6.96 14.81 20.58
CA LEU A 266 -7.33 14.11 21.79
C LEU A 266 -8.81 13.72 21.70
N LEU A 267 -9.08 12.42 21.79
CA LEU A 267 -10.42 11.83 21.71
C LEU A 267 -10.80 11.25 23.08
N PRO A 268 -11.50 12.00 23.95
CA PRO A 268 -11.91 11.48 25.26
C PRO A 268 -12.98 10.40 25.12
N LEU A 269 -12.95 9.37 25.96
CA LEU A 269 -14.07 8.41 26.05
C LEU A 269 -15.34 9.10 26.53
N HIS A 270 -16.49 8.67 26.01
CA HIS A 270 -17.80 9.11 26.47
C HIS A 270 -17.96 8.80 27.97
N PRO A 271 -18.60 9.66 28.79
CA PRO A 271 -18.69 9.45 30.24
C PRO A 271 -19.33 8.12 30.65
N ASP A 272 -20.31 7.62 29.90
CA ASP A 272 -20.96 6.34 30.19
C ASP A 272 -20.01 5.16 29.95
N ILE A 273 -19.17 5.23 28.91
CA ILE A 273 -18.13 4.24 28.64
C ILE A 273 -17.03 4.34 29.69
N ARG A 274 -16.60 5.57 30.01
CA ARG A 274 -15.59 5.84 31.03
C ARG A 274 -16.00 5.36 32.42
N ALA A 275 -17.29 5.40 32.76
CA ALA A 275 -17.80 4.88 34.04
C ALA A 275 -17.60 3.37 34.20
N ASN A 276 -17.56 2.63 33.09
CA ASN A 276 -17.32 1.18 33.08
C ASN A 276 -15.86 0.81 32.80
N PHE A 277 -14.99 1.79 32.53
CA PHE A 277 -13.60 1.56 32.19
C PHE A 277 -12.80 1.07 33.41
N ASN A 278 -12.28 -0.15 33.33
CA ASN A 278 -11.42 -0.73 34.35
C ASN A 278 -9.97 -0.24 34.18
N ALA A 279 -9.61 0.83 34.91
CA ALA A 279 -8.28 1.42 34.87
C ALA A 279 -7.17 0.46 35.33
N THR A 280 -7.44 -0.43 36.29
CA THR A 280 -6.46 -1.40 36.77
C THR A 280 -6.10 -2.41 35.68
N ALA A 281 -7.11 -2.97 35.01
CA ALA A 281 -6.91 -3.91 33.90
C ALA A 281 -6.19 -3.24 32.71
N ALA A 282 -6.56 -2.00 32.37
CA ALA A 282 -5.88 -1.22 31.34
C ALA A 282 -4.38 -1.05 31.64
N TRP A 283 -4.05 -0.72 32.91
CA TRP A 283 -2.66 -0.58 33.35
C TRP A 283 -1.91 -1.92 33.40
N GLU A 284 -2.56 -3.02 33.75
CA GLU A 284 -1.96 -4.36 33.71
C GLU A 284 -1.60 -4.75 32.27
N TYR A 285 -2.53 -4.55 31.33
CA TYR A 285 -2.29 -4.76 29.90
C TYR A 285 -1.14 -3.88 29.39
N ALA A 286 -1.21 -2.56 29.59
CA ALA A 286 -0.19 -1.63 29.10
C ALA A 286 1.22 -1.97 29.64
N ARG A 287 1.32 -2.35 30.92
CA ARG A 287 2.59 -2.79 31.53
C ARG A 287 3.06 -4.13 30.96
N SER A 288 2.15 -5.06 30.70
CA SER A 288 2.49 -6.36 30.12
C SER A 288 3.06 -6.25 28.70
N MET A 289 2.62 -5.24 27.94
CA MET A 289 3.03 -5.00 26.56
C MET A 289 4.24 -4.07 26.45
N SER A 290 4.57 -3.29 27.48
CA SER A 290 5.73 -2.41 27.48
C SER A 290 7.03 -3.19 27.18
N GLY A 291 7.78 -2.72 26.17
CA GLY A 291 9.02 -3.32 25.69
C GLY A 291 8.84 -4.43 24.65
N LYS A 292 7.62 -4.81 24.31
CA LYS A 292 7.34 -5.79 23.24
C LYS A 292 7.46 -5.16 21.84
N PRO A 293 7.67 -5.97 20.79
CA PRO A 293 7.82 -5.46 19.42
C PRO A 293 6.52 -4.88 18.85
N TYR A 294 6.69 -3.99 17.86
CA TYR A 294 5.61 -3.48 17.02
C TYR A 294 4.97 -4.60 16.17
N GLY A 295 3.67 -4.48 15.90
CA GLY A 295 2.87 -5.45 15.14
C GLY A 295 3.13 -5.44 13.63
N TYR A 296 4.35 -5.72 13.17
CA TYR A 296 4.63 -5.83 11.73
C TYR A 296 3.93 -7.03 11.08
N HIS A 297 3.82 -8.15 11.81
CA HIS A 297 3.24 -9.40 11.34
C HIS A 297 1.75 -9.29 11.00
N ASN A 298 1.02 -8.39 11.68
CA ASN A 298 -0.43 -8.25 11.53
C ASN A 298 -0.88 -7.00 10.78
N MET A 299 0.00 -6.00 10.65
CA MET A 299 -0.34 -4.70 10.07
C MET A 299 -1.01 -4.81 8.70
N ILE A 300 -0.43 -5.54 7.75
CA ILE A 300 -0.95 -5.59 6.37
C ILE A 300 -2.30 -6.29 6.26
N PHE A 301 -2.61 -7.18 7.21
CA PHE A 301 -3.83 -7.99 7.16
C PHE A 301 -5.04 -7.22 7.70
N SER A 302 -4.82 -6.16 8.48
CA SER A 302 -5.89 -5.30 9.02
C SER A 302 -6.72 -4.54 7.98
N TRP A 303 -6.42 -4.67 6.69
CA TRP A 303 -7.21 -4.07 5.61
C TRP A 303 -7.39 -5.00 4.41
N ILE A 304 -7.09 -6.31 4.52
CA ILE A 304 -7.26 -7.30 3.45
C ILE A 304 -8.36 -8.28 3.86
N ASP A 305 -9.59 -7.79 3.90
CA ASP A 305 -10.71 -8.55 4.48
C ASP A 305 -11.52 -9.32 3.43
N THR A 306 -11.42 -8.92 2.16
CA THR A 306 -12.22 -9.48 1.06
C THR A 306 -11.35 -10.06 -0.05
N VAL A 307 -11.87 -10.91 -0.94
CA VAL A 307 -11.02 -11.52 -2.00
C VAL A 307 -10.61 -10.51 -3.09
N ALA A 308 -11.37 -9.41 -3.19
CA ALA A 308 -11.15 -8.30 -4.11
C ALA A 308 -11.40 -6.99 -3.34
N ASP A 309 -11.28 -5.83 -3.98
CA ASP A 309 -11.77 -4.56 -3.40
C ASP A 309 -11.12 -4.09 -2.07
N ASN A 310 -9.91 -4.56 -1.76
CA ASN A 310 -9.13 -4.08 -0.59
C ASN A 310 -8.09 -3.02 -0.93
N TYR A 311 -7.79 -2.87 -2.22
CA TYR A 311 -6.66 -2.08 -2.68
C TYR A 311 -7.11 -0.96 -3.61
N PRO A 312 -6.63 0.27 -3.40
CA PRO A 312 -6.75 1.34 -4.37
C PRO A 312 -6.23 0.94 -5.76
N PRO A 313 -7.01 1.14 -6.83
CA PRO A 313 -6.50 0.97 -8.18
C PRO A 313 -5.23 1.81 -8.40
N PRO A 314 -4.18 1.29 -9.08
CA PRO A 314 -4.15 0.03 -9.82
C PRO A 314 -3.59 -1.15 -9.01
N LEU A 315 -3.45 -1.01 -7.67
CA LEU A 315 -2.99 -2.11 -6.83
C LEU A 315 -4.01 -3.25 -6.87
N ASP A 316 -3.51 -4.48 -6.95
CA ASP A 316 -4.30 -5.70 -6.88
C ASP A 316 -3.49 -6.82 -6.18
N ALA A 317 -4.16 -7.95 -5.92
CA ALA A 317 -3.55 -9.09 -5.25
C ALA A 317 -2.32 -9.66 -6.01
N HIS A 318 -2.30 -9.63 -7.35
CA HIS A 318 -1.14 -10.08 -8.13
C HIS A 318 0.06 -9.17 -7.93
N LEU A 319 -0.15 -7.85 -7.87
CA LEU A 319 0.91 -6.91 -7.55
C LEU A 319 1.41 -7.10 -6.12
N VAL A 320 0.51 -7.30 -5.16
CA VAL A 320 0.86 -7.57 -3.75
C VAL A 320 1.73 -8.83 -3.65
N ILE A 321 1.31 -9.94 -4.26
CA ILE A 321 2.11 -11.18 -4.31
C ILE A 321 3.47 -10.94 -4.96
N SER A 322 3.51 -10.24 -6.09
CA SER A 322 4.77 -9.96 -6.80
C SER A 322 5.75 -9.15 -5.94
N VAL A 323 5.23 -8.15 -5.20
CA VAL A 323 6.02 -7.35 -4.26
C VAL A 323 6.47 -8.18 -3.06
N MET A 324 5.57 -9.00 -2.48
CA MET A 324 5.90 -9.90 -1.37
C MET A 324 7.02 -10.88 -1.78
N SER A 325 6.90 -11.52 -2.94
CA SER A 325 7.91 -12.45 -3.46
C SER A 325 9.26 -11.78 -3.74
N MET A 326 9.27 -10.54 -4.26
CA MET A 326 10.50 -9.76 -4.38
C MET A 326 11.13 -9.46 -3.03
N TRP A 327 10.32 -9.00 -2.06
CA TRP A 327 10.81 -8.59 -0.76
C TRP A 327 11.36 -9.77 0.04
N THR A 328 10.73 -10.95 -0.03
CA THR A 328 11.26 -12.21 0.53
C THR A 328 12.64 -12.55 -0.03
N ARG A 329 12.97 -12.17 -1.27
CA ARG A 329 14.34 -12.32 -1.80
C ARG A 329 15.31 -11.24 -1.35
N VAL A 330 14.90 -9.97 -1.39
CA VAL A 330 15.80 -8.83 -1.17
C VAL A 330 16.10 -8.63 0.32
N GLN A 331 15.11 -8.84 1.20
CA GLN A 331 15.21 -8.71 2.65
C GLN A 331 14.51 -9.90 3.34
N PRO A 332 15.04 -11.13 3.24
CA PRO A 332 14.37 -12.34 3.71
C PRO A 332 14.01 -12.30 5.19
N ALA A 333 14.89 -11.74 6.04
CA ALA A 333 14.63 -11.62 7.47
C ALA A 333 13.48 -10.64 7.79
N TYR A 334 13.35 -9.55 7.03
CA TYR A 334 12.28 -8.57 7.23
C TYR A 334 10.95 -9.07 6.64
N ALA A 335 11.00 -9.71 5.47
CA ALA A 335 9.85 -10.34 4.84
C ALA A 335 9.22 -11.44 5.72
N ALA A 336 10.08 -12.28 6.32
CA ALA A 336 9.63 -13.32 7.22
C ALA A 336 8.86 -12.73 8.42
N ASN A 337 9.33 -11.60 8.94
CA ASN A 337 8.69 -10.87 10.03
C ASN A 337 7.43 -10.07 9.62
N MET A 338 7.17 -9.90 8.31
CA MET A 338 6.00 -9.13 7.87
C MET A 338 4.81 -10.02 7.52
N TRP A 339 5.03 -11.22 6.98
CA TRP A 339 3.91 -12.06 6.53
C TRP A 339 4.12 -13.57 6.65
N ASN A 340 5.34 -14.11 6.65
CA ASN A 340 5.49 -15.58 6.60
C ASN A 340 4.85 -16.26 7.83
N GLU A 341 5.15 -15.80 9.04
CA GLU A 341 4.55 -16.37 10.25
C GLU A 341 3.03 -16.17 10.29
N ALA A 342 2.56 -14.99 9.86
CA ALA A 342 1.15 -14.63 9.83
C ALA A 342 0.36 -15.50 8.83
N LEU A 343 0.92 -15.79 7.66
CA LEU A 343 0.34 -16.70 6.66
C LEU A 343 0.36 -18.15 7.16
N ASN A 344 1.44 -18.57 7.83
CA ASN A 344 1.51 -19.89 8.45
C ASN A 344 0.40 -20.06 9.51
N LYS A 345 0.17 -19.06 10.37
CA LYS A 345 -0.92 -19.10 11.36
C LYS A 345 -2.29 -19.23 10.70
N ARG A 346 -2.55 -18.50 9.62
CA ARG A 346 -3.80 -18.59 8.83
C ARG A 346 -3.99 -19.97 8.20
N LEU A 347 -2.90 -20.61 7.75
CA LEU A 347 -2.92 -22.00 7.27
C LEU A 347 -2.92 -23.03 8.41
N GLY A 348 -2.66 -22.66 9.66
CA GLY A 348 -2.42 -23.63 10.73
C GLY A 348 -1.16 -24.48 10.49
N THR A 349 -0.15 -23.92 9.83
CA THR A 349 1.18 -24.52 9.60
C THR A 349 2.25 -23.77 10.41
N GLU A 350 3.47 -24.29 10.41
CA GLU A 350 4.62 -23.65 11.07
C GLU A 350 5.87 -23.76 10.20
N ASN A 351 6.67 -22.70 10.17
CA ASN A 351 7.99 -22.65 9.53
C ASN A 351 8.01 -22.92 8.01
N LEU A 352 6.86 -22.81 7.32
CA LEU A 352 6.84 -22.81 5.86
C LEU A 352 7.35 -21.47 5.33
N ASP A 353 8.19 -21.50 4.31
CA ASP A 353 8.51 -20.30 3.54
C ASP A 353 7.34 -19.88 2.62
N LEU A 354 7.46 -18.74 1.94
CA LEU A 354 6.38 -18.21 1.12
C LEU A 354 5.99 -19.17 -0.04
N TYR A 355 6.94 -19.91 -0.60
CA TYR A 355 6.66 -20.85 -1.69
C TYR A 355 5.95 -22.09 -1.17
N GLU A 356 6.42 -22.63 -0.04
CA GLU A 356 5.78 -23.75 0.63
C GLU A 356 4.36 -23.38 1.10
N ILE A 357 4.15 -22.13 1.55
CA ILE A 357 2.81 -21.58 1.84
C ILE A 357 1.94 -21.61 0.59
N LEU A 358 2.43 -21.09 -0.54
CA LEU A 358 1.66 -21.06 -1.80
C LEU A 358 1.29 -22.48 -2.27
N GLU A 359 2.24 -23.41 -2.20
CA GLU A 359 2.03 -24.82 -2.56
C GLU A 359 1.01 -25.50 -1.62
N GLU A 360 1.13 -25.28 -0.31
CA GLU A 360 0.22 -25.85 0.68
C GLU A 360 -1.20 -25.27 0.58
N THR A 361 -1.30 -23.98 0.24
CA THR A 361 -2.58 -23.30 -0.03
C THR A 361 -3.29 -23.96 -1.23
N GLU A 362 -2.55 -24.20 -2.31
CA GLU A 362 -3.07 -24.90 -3.51
C GLU A 362 -3.44 -26.36 -3.21
N LYS A 363 -2.61 -27.10 -2.45
CA LYS A 363 -2.93 -28.48 -2.00
C LYS A 363 -4.25 -28.57 -1.25
N ARG A 364 -4.62 -27.50 -0.55
CA ARG A 364 -5.89 -27.39 0.19
C ARG A 364 -7.06 -26.88 -0.65
N GLY A 365 -6.83 -26.62 -1.94
CA GLY A 365 -7.85 -26.11 -2.86
C GLY A 365 -8.31 -24.69 -2.52
N MET A 366 -7.45 -23.92 -1.83
CA MET A 366 -7.68 -22.52 -1.48
C MET A 366 -6.91 -21.63 -2.44
N ALA A 367 -7.47 -20.47 -2.79
CA ALA A 367 -6.73 -19.45 -3.54
C ALA A 367 -5.97 -18.52 -2.57
N PHE A 368 -4.84 -17.96 -3.00
CA PHE A 368 -3.99 -17.16 -2.08
C PHE A 368 -4.69 -15.89 -1.57
N ASP A 369 -5.52 -15.26 -2.40
CA ASP A 369 -6.39 -14.15 -1.99
C ASP A 369 -7.33 -14.56 -0.85
N GLN A 370 -7.92 -15.75 -0.88
CA GLN A 370 -8.74 -16.29 0.21
C GLN A 370 -7.94 -16.56 1.49
N LEU A 371 -6.65 -16.91 1.36
CA LEU A 371 -5.79 -17.05 2.54
C LEU A 371 -5.56 -15.71 3.21
N LEU A 372 -5.37 -14.64 2.44
CA LEU A 372 -5.15 -13.29 2.97
C LEU A 372 -6.36 -12.78 3.77
N THR A 373 -7.57 -13.18 3.39
CA THR A 373 -8.83 -12.79 4.07
C THR A 373 -9.10 -13.52 5.38
N VAL A 374 -8.24 -14.45 5.82
CA VAL A 374 -8.43 -15.11 7.11
C VAL A 374 -8.11 -14.09 8.21
N PRO A 375 -9.08 -13.77 9.11
CA PRO A 375 -8.88 -12.72 10.10
C PRO A 375 -7.72 -13.01 11.04
N GLU A 376 -6.90 -12.01 11.31
CA GLU A 376 -5.93 -12.04 12.39
C GLU A 376 -6.66 -12.29 13.72
N GLN A 377 -6.00 -13.01 14.63
CA GLN A 377 -6.55 -13.25 15.96
C GLN A 377 -5.74 -12.52 17.01
N ASP A 378 -6.44 -11.80 17.90
CA ASP A 378 -5.85 -11.03 18.99
C ASP A 378 -5.08 -11.92 19.98
N GLU A 379 -5.23 -13.24 19.98
CA GLU A 379 -4.44 -14.14 20.83
C GLU A 379 -3.16 -14.65 20.16
N TRP A 380 -2.96 -14.41 18.86
CA TRP A 380 -1.79 -14.88 18.15
C TRP A 380 -0.50 -14.24 18.69
N VAL A 381 0.52 -15.10 18.85
CA VAL A 381 1.86 -14.75 19.33
C VAL A 381 2.87 -15.22 18.28
N TYR A 382 3.78 -14.34 17.92
CA TYR A 382 4.81 -14.55 16.91
C TYR A 382 6.15 -14.94 17.56
N SER A 383 7.13 -15.34 16.77
CA SER A 383 8.43 -15.81 17.27
C SER A 383 9.20 -14.73 18.06
N ASP A 384 9.00 -13.46 17.72
CA ASP A 384 9.53 -12.28 18.42
C ASP A 384 8.66 -11.84 19.62
N GLY A 385 7.53 -12.49 19.83
CA GLY A 385 6.65 -12.32 20.97
C GLY A 385 5.26 -11.82 20.60
N LYS A 386 4.56 -11.30 21.62
CA LYS A 386 3.24 -10.69 21.42
C LYS A 386 3.47 -9.28 20.87
N SER A 387 2.86 -8.96 19.74
CA SER A 387 3.02 -7.67 19.06
C SER A 387 1.67 -7.13 18.60
N THR A 388 1.55 -5.82 18.55
CA THR A 388 0.32 -5.10 18.18
C THR A 388 0.68 -3.83 17.43
N THR A 389 -0.09 -3.45 16.40
CA THR A 389 0.01 -2.13 15.77
C THR A 389 -0.39 -1.01 16.75
N CYS A 390 -0.18 0.25 16.38
CA CYS A 390 -0.53 1.41 17.21
C CYS A 390 -2.00 1.39 17.64
N VAL A 391 -2.91 1.03 16.73
CA VAL A 391 -4.35 1.01 16.97
C VAL A 391 -4.79 -0.25 17.70
N ALA A 392 -4.30 -1.43 17.30
CA ALA A 392 -4.61 -2.69 17.97
C ALA A 392 -4.21 -2.65 19.44
N PHE A 393 -3.05 -2.06 19.77
CA PHE A 393 -2.60 -1.89 21.16
C PHE A 393 -3.65 -1.16 22.04
N ILE A 394 -4.22 -0.06 21.53
CA ILE A 394 -5.19 0.74 22.28
C ILE A 394 -6.51 -0.01 22.41
N LEU A 395 -6.95 -0.66 21.33
CA LEU A 395 -8.22 -1.37 21.31
C LEU A 395 -8.16 -2.67 22.12
N GLU A 396 -7.04 -3.38 22.15
CA GLU A 396 -6.84 -4.53 23.05
C GLU A 396 -6.88 -4.06 24.51
N MET A 397 -6.23 -2.92 24.82
CA MET A 397 -6.33 -2.32 26.15
C MET A 397 -7.79 -1.95 26.49
N TYR A 398 -8.58 -1.48 25.52
CA TYR A 398 -10.01 -1.20 25.70
C TYR A 398 -10.84 -2.48 25.89
N LYS A 399 -10.49 -3.59 25.23
CA LYS A 399 -11.07 -4.92 25.49
C LYS A 399 -10.82 -5.33 26.95
N GLU A 400 -9.57 -5.30 27.39
CA GLU A 400 -9.19 -5.63 28.77
C GLU A 400 -9.84 -4.70 29.81
N ALA A 401 -10.01 -3.42 29.46
CA ALA A 401 -10.67 -2.43 30.31
C ALA A 401 -12.20 -2.54 30.31
N GLY A 402 -12.80 -3.45 29.52
CA GLY A 402 -14.24 -3.69 29.48
C GLY A 402 -15.06 -2.73 28.61
N VAL A 403 -14.42 -1.94 27.73
CA VAL A 403 -15.09 -0.94 26.87
C VAL A 403 -16.08 -1.61 25.91
N PHE A 404 -15.72 -2.75 25.33
CA PHE A 404 -16.56 -3.49 24.38
C PHE A 404 -17.61 -4.38 25.04
N GLY A 405 -17.60 -4.51 26.37
CA GLY A 405 -18.62 -5.25 27.11
C GLY A 405 -18.86 -6.67 26.56
N PRO A 406 -20.12 -7.08 26.30
CA PRO A 406 -20.46 -8.44 25.90
C PRO A 406 -19.84 -8.93 24.58
N ILE A 407 -19.51 -8.01 23.66
CA ILE A 407 -18.99 -8.38 22.34
C ILE A 407 -17.46 -8.44 22.28
N SER A 408 -16.77 -8.19 23.41
CA SER A 408 -15.30 -8.18 23.48
C SER A 408 -14.65 -9.45 22.92
N ASN A 409 -15.26 -10.63 23.14
CA ASN A 409 -14.74 -11.91 22.65
C ASN A 409 -15.10 -12.21 21.19
N SER A 410 -15.83 -11.32 20.53
CA SER A 410 -16.30 -11.47 19.15
C SER A 410 -15.74 -10.38 18.25
N ILE A 411 -14.75 -9.61 18.72
CA ILE A 411 -14.07 -8.58 17.95
C ILE A 411 -12.59 -8.92 17.96
N GLN A 412 -11.99 -9.00 16.77
CA GLN A 412 -10.54 -9.05 16.59
C GLN A 412 -10.04 -7.64 16.29
N VAL A 413 -9.45 -6.96 17.28
CA VAL A 413 -9.02 -5.56 17.11
C VAL A 413 -7.72 -5.44 16.32
N THR A 414 -7.04 -6.56 16.09
CA THR A 414 -5.96 -6.68 15.12
C THR A 414 -6.43 -6.45 13.67
N GLU A 415 -7.74 -6.58 13.40
CA GLU A 415 -8.36 -6.26 12.11
C GLU A 415 -8.78 -4.78 11.98
N PHE A 416 -8.51 -3.94 12.98
CA PHE A 416 -8.95 -2.55 12.94
C PHE A 416 -7.86 -1.66 12.35
N THR A 417 -8.25 -0.81 11.41
CA THR A 417 -7.42 0.32 10.97
C THR A 417 -7.62 1.52 11.91
N ILE A 418 -6.75 2.54 11.78
CA ILE A 418 -6.92 3.81 12.50
C ILE A 418 -8.27 4.46 12.18
N ARG A 419 -8.77 4.29 10.95
CA ARG A 419 -10.08 4.79 10.53
C ARG A 419 -11.19 4.15 11.34
N ASP A 420 -11.19 2.83 11.45
CA ASP A 420 -12.21 2.11 12.19
C ASP A 420 -12.23 2.53 13.66
N ALA A 421 -11.05 2.71 14.25
CA ALA A 421 -10.94 3.11 15.66
C ALA A 421 -11.56 4.46 15.96
N TYR A 422 -11.31 5.51 15.15
CA TYR A 422 -11.93 6.82 15.40
C TYR A 422 -13.42 6.87 15.01
N MET A 423 -13.90 5.92 14.20
CA MET A 423 -15.31 5.80 13.82
C MET A 423 -16.16 5.18 14.94
N LEU A 424 -15.56 4.42 15.86
CA LEU A 424 -16.24 3.82 17.00
C LEU A 424 -16.97 4.88 17.83
N LYS A 425 -18.22 4.59 18.15
CA LYS A 425 -19.12 5.46 18.90
C LYS A 425 -18.90 5.37 20.41
N ILE A 426 -17.64 5.50 20.82
CA ILE A 426 -17.18 5.36 22.21
C ILE A 426 -16.63 6.67 22.78
N PHE A 427 -16.54 7.73 21.97
CA PHE A 427 -15.92 8.99 22.35
C PHE A 427 -16.95 10.05 22.77
N GLU A 428 -16.48 11.07 23.48
CA GLU A 428 -17.29 12.21 23.88
C GLU A 428 -17.87 12.93 22.66
N ASN A 429 -19.18 13.14 22.67
CA ASN A 429 -19.92 13.81 21.60
C ASN A 429 -20.56 15.13 22.07
N ASN A 430 -20.56 15.39 23.38
CA ASN A 430 -21.03 16.64 23.95
C ASN A 430 -19.87 17.63 24.11
N LYS A 431 -19.78 18.56 23.16
CA LYS A 431 -18.77 19.62 23.16
C LYS A 431 -18.71 20.42 24.46
N THR A 432 -19.83 20.61 25.17
CA THR A 432 -19.82 21.39 26.43
C THR A 432 -19.01 20.73 27.55
N ARG A 433 -18.67 19.44 27.42
CA ARG A 433 -17.81 18.71 28.37
C ARG A 433 -16.32 18.78 28.00
N LEU A 434 -16.01 19.25 26.79
CA LEU A 434 -14.63 19.48 26.38
C LEU A 434 -14.07 20.75 27.06
N PRO A 435 -12.74 20.84 27.27
CA PRO A 435 -12.14 22.04 27.85
C PRO A 435 -12.50 23.32 27.08
N SER A 436 -12.70 24.42 27.80
CA SER A 436 -13.11 25.69 27.19
C SER A 436 -12.14 26.19 26.11
N TRP A 437 -10.83 26.00 26.29
CA TRP A 437 -9.81 26.39 25.30
C TRP A 437 -9.96 25.63 23.97
N CYS A 438 -10.56 24.44 24.00
CA CYS A 438 -10.84 23.61 22.82
C CYS A 438 -12.15 24.01 22.11
N ASN A 439 -13.03 24.74 22.81
CA ASN A 439 -14.37 25.10 22.33
C ASN A 439 -14.48 26.49 21.69
N ASN A 440 -13.37 27.16 21.36
CA ASN A 440 -13.40 28.59 21.00
C ASN A 440 -13.60 28.86 19.49
N GLU A 441 -14.82 29.33 19.22
CA GLU A 441 -15.37 30.26 18.21
C GLU A 441 -14.95 30.29 16.73
N ASP A 442 -13.82 29.74 16.26
CA ASP A 442 -13.41 29.87 14.84
C ASP A 442 -13.09 28.55 14.10
N GLY A 443 -13.40 27.37 14.66
CA GLY A 443 -13.00 26.10 14.03
C GLY A 443 -13.62 24.81 14.57
N ARG A 444 -14.95 24.67 14.41
CA ARG A 444 -15.87 23.50 14.35
C ARG A 444 -15.48 22.01 14.56
N LEU A 445 -14.31 21.60 15.06
CA LEU A 445 -14.04 20.16 15.26
C LEU A 445 -14.93 19.52 16.34
N PRO A 446 -15.32 18.23 16.20
CA PRO A 446 -16.08 17.50 17.23
C PRO A 446 -15.21 17.01 18.39
N PHE A 447 -13.90 17.18 18.31
CA PHE A 447 -12.88 16.76 19.28
C PHE A 447 -11.85 17.88 19.51
N CYS A 448 -10.92 17.66 20.44
CA CYS A 448 -9.88 18.64 20.75
C CYS A 448 -8.59 18.37 20.00
N GLN A 449 -8.15 19.32 19.19
CA GLN A 449 -6.80 19.31 18.64
C GLN A 449 -5.85 20.02 19.61
N ILE A 450 -4.83 19.30 20.08
CA ILE A 450 -3.86 19.79 21.08
C ILE A 450 -2.54 20.24 20.47
N LEU A 451 -2.21 19.80 19.25
CA LEU A 451 -1.02 20.22 18.51
C LEU A 451 -1.30 20.29 17.02
N GLY A 452 -0.59 21.16 16.31
CA GLY A 452 -0.59 21.23 14.85
C GLY A 452 -1.02 22.58 14.30
N GLU A 453 -0.46 22.95 13.15
CA GLU A 453 -0.75 24.20 12.43
C GLU A 453 -2.04 24.11 11.58
N TYR A 454 -2.45 22.90 11.21
CA TYR A 454 -3.59 22.62 10.35
C TYR A 454 -4.69 21.90 11.13
N TRP A 455 -5.94 22.22 10.84
CA TRP A 455 -7.09 21.51 11.42
C TRP A 455 -7.16 20.08 10.89
N MET A 456 -7.21 19.12 11.81
CA MET A 456 -7.42 17.71 11.49
C MET A 456 -8.87 17.46 11.06
N ASP A 457 -9.05 16.59 10.08
CA ASP A 457 -10.36 16.03 9.72
C ASP A 457 -10.35 14.53 10.01
N LEU A 458 -11.41 14.04 10.65
CA LEU A 458 -11.64 12.62 10.94
C LEU A 458 -13.03 12.27 10.40
N PRO A 459 -13.14 11.89 9.12
CA PRO A 459 -14.43 11.57 8.50
C PRO A 459 -15.18 10.49 9.28
N GLN A 460 -16.50 10.62 9.45
CA GLN A 460 -17.30 9.63 10.20
C GLN A 460 -16.88 9.41 11.67
N TYR A 461 -16.13 10.34 12.27
CA TYR A 461 -15.77 10.30 13.68
C TYR A 461 -16.97 10.01 14.59
N ASN A 462 -16.83 9.00 15.47
CA ASN A 462 -17.77 8.68 16.53
C ASN A 462 -19.20 8.38 16.03
N THR A 463 -19.32 7.61 14.93
CA THR A 463 -20.61 7.31 14.27
C THR A 463 -21.05 5.85 14.34
N LEU A 464 -20.14 4.89 14.51
CA LEU A 464 -20.42 3.46 14.46
C LEU A 464 -20.50 2.82 15.84
N GLU A 465 -21.66 2.25 16.16
CA GLU A 465 -21.78 1.39 17.33
C GLU A 465 -20.94 0.12 17.13
N PRO A 466 -20.12 -0.31 18.11
CA PRO A 466 -19.39 -1.57 18.02
C PRO A 466 -20.34 -2.78 17.87
N TYR A 467 -19.99 -3.75 17.03
CA TYR A 467 -20.74 -5.00 16.83
C TYR A 467 -19.78 -6.21 16.66
N ALA A 468 -20.34 -7.42 16.73
CA ALA A 468 -19.56 -8.66 16.60
C ALA A 468 -19.03 -8.84 15.16
N ASN A 469 -17.82 -9.36 15.03
CA ASN A 469 -17.11 -9.63 13.78
C ASN A 469 -16.90 -8.36 12.91
N MET A 470 -16.87 -7.20 13.56
CA MET A 470 -16.61 -5.91 12.92
C MET A 470 -15.20 -5.88 12.32
N ASN A 471 -15.09 -5.39 11.08
CA ASN A 471 -13.81 -5.29 10.34
C ASN A 471 -13.21 -6.61 9.87
N GLU A 472 -13.97 -7.71 9.81
CA GLU A 472 -13.45 -8.99 9.28
C GLU A 472 -13.82 -9.21 7.80
N ASN A 473 -14.65 -8.36 7.20
CA ASN A 473 -15.19 -8.52 5.83
C ASN A 473 -15.43 -7.16 5.13
N CYS A 474 -14.51 -6.20 5.31
CA CYS A 474 -14.68 -4.82 4.86
C CYS A 474 -13.80 -4.48 3.64
N PRO A 475 -14.39 -4.13 2.49
CA PRO A 475 -13.62 -3.61 1.38
C PRO A 475 -13.07 -2.21 1.73
N SER A 476 -11.95 -1.85 1.11
CA SER A 476 -11.28 -0.57 1.33
C SER A 476 -10.90 0.10 0.01
N LEU A 477 -11.91 0.56 -0.72
CA LEU A 477 -11.74 1.21 -2.02
C LEU A 477 -11.87 2.74 -1.96
N PRO A 478 -10.87 3.49 -2.47
CA PRO A 478 -10.99 4.93 -2.67
C PRO A 478 -11.96 5.27 -3.81
N PRO A 479 -12.40 6.53 -3.90
CA PRO A 479 -12.08 7.64 -2.98
C PRO A 479 -13.03 7.73 -1.78
N ILE A 480 -14.08 6.91 -1.74
CA ILE A 480 -15.19 7.04 -0.79
C ILE A 480 -15.00 6.12 0.43
N TYR A 481 -14.33 4.98 0.25
CA TYR A 481 -14.14 3.96 1.28
C TYR A 481 -15.48 3.55 1.91
N GLU A 482 -16.42 3.20 1.03
CA GLU A 482 -17.78 2.84 1.41
C GLU A 482 -17.78 1.56 2.25
N ARG A 483 -18.46 1.62 3.39
CA ARG A 483 -18.58 0.50 4.33
C ARG A 483 -19.91 -0.24 4.07
N PRO A 484 -19.90 -1.43 3.46
CA PRO A 484 -21.12 -2.19 3.20
C PRO A 484 -21.75 -2.72 4.50
N MET A 485 -23.01 -3.15 4.44
CA MET A 485 -23.69 -3.76 5.61
C MET A 485 -23.12 -5.12 6.03
N SER A 486 -22.32 -5.76 5.18
CA SER A 486 -21.65 -7.04 5.45
C SER A 486 -20.32 -6.88 6.18
N CYS A 487 -19.85 -5.64 6.26
CA CYS A 487 -18.77 -5.22 7.11
C CYS A 487 -19.33 -4.97 8.51
#